data_AF-A0A924I4E2-F1
#
_entry.id   AF-A0A924I4E2-F1
#
_cell.length_a   1.000
_cell.length_b   1.000
_cell.length_c   1.000
_cell.angle_alpha   90.00
_cell.angle_beta   90.00
_cell.angle_gamma   90.00
#
_symmetry.space_group_name_H-M   'P 1'
#
loop_
_entity.id
_entity.type
_entity.pdbx_description
1 polymer ?
#
loop_
_entity_poly.entity_id
_entity_poly.type
_entity_poly.pdbx_seq_one_letter_code
_entity_poly.pdbx_strand_id
1 'polypeptide(L)'
;MRLTGFAVLLMLPAAAAAADCADGPVAAAAANAASLETLPWAPFRRPESGWATYAVKIAVEIDTRCAAVTPGFAAALARWQAAHRLPPTGVFDATGFAVMNTRWTLARPFVIATGGGACPPPPPPGALAMATPAESYGGKIIQLRGDALLAYRRLRAAARAELPPGDPDTFRIFSGYRAPDADGLRCLV
;
A
#
# COMPACT_ATOMS: atom_id res chain seq x y z
N MET A 1 58.53 -20.09 12.40
CA MET A 1 57.62 -20.56 11.33
C MET A 1 56.42 -21.26 11.97
N ARG A 2 55.32 -20.53 12.18
CA ARG A 2 54.01 -21.08 12.59
C ARG A 2 52.95 -20.17 11.96
N LEU A 3 52.24 -20.68 10.95
CA LEU A 3 51.08 -20.02 10.36
C LEU A 3 49.85 -20.30 11.24
N THR A 4 49.33 -19.30 11.91
CA THR A 4 48.01 -19.34 12.56
C THR A 4 46.96 -18.98 11.50
N GLY A 5 46.24 -19.98 11.00
CA GLY A 5 45.10 -19.79 10.10
C GLY A 5 43.90 -19.25 10.86
N PHE A 6 43.43 -18.05 10.49
CA PHE A 6 42.13 -17.54 10.92
C PHE A 6 41.05 -18.18 10.06
N ALA A 7 40.24 -19.06 10.66
CA ALA A 7 39.00 -19.52 10.06
C ALA A 7 37.94 -18.43 10.22
N VAL A 8 37.58 -17.77 9.13
CA VAL A 8 36.42 -16.87 9.09
C VAL A 8 35.17 -17.74 9.01
N LEU A 9 34.44 -17.83 10.12
CA LEU A 9 33.13 -18.47 10.15
C LEU A 9 32.13 -17.53 9.44
N LEU A 10 31.77 -17.86 8.21
CA LEU A 10 30.66 -17.19 7.50
C LEU A 10 29.35 -17.59 8.21
N MET A 11 28.80 -16.69 9.03
CA MET A 11 27.42 -16.81 9.49
C MET A 11 26.49 -16.60 8.30
N LEU A 12 25.88 -17.69 7.82
CA LEU A 12 24.73 -17.63 6.93
C LEU A 12 23.58 -16.92 7.65
N PRO A 13 22.83 -16.00 6.99
CA PRO A 13 21.65 -15.41 7.59
C PRO A 13 20.63 -16.53 7.85
N ALA A 14 20.10 -16.58 9.08
CA ALA A 14 19.00 -17.46 9.41
C ALA A 14 17.87 -17.25 8.41
N ALA A 15 17.44 -18.32 7.74
CA ALA A 15 16.22 -18.30 6.95
C ALA A 15 15.10 -17.78 7.84
N ALA A 16 14.45 -16.68 7.46
CA ALA A 16 13.27 -16.18 8.15
C ALA A 16 12.29 -17.35 8.29
N ALA A 17 11.97 -17.74 9.53
CA ALA A 17 10.99 -18.76 9.79
C ALA A 17 9.73 -18.42 8.98
N ALA A 18 9.21 -19.39 8.23
CA ALA A 18 7.90 -19.24 7.60
C ALA A 18 6.93 -18.82 8.71
N ALA A 19 6.20 -17.72 8.50
CA ALA A 19 5.26 -17.25 9.50
C ALA A 19 4.24 -18.37 9.75
N ASP A 20 4.11 -18.82 11.01
CA ASP A 20 3.03 -19.73 11.37
C ASP A 20 1.72 -18.94 11.35
N CYS A 21 0.98 -19.10 10.26
CA CYS A 21 -0.27 -18.39 10.09
C CYS A 21 -1.44 -19.06 10.82
N ALA A 22 -1.24 -20.26 11.37
CA ALA A 22 -2.27 -20.96 12.15
C ALA A 22 -2.28 -20.53 13.63
N ASP A 23 -1.19 -19.94 14.12
CA ASP A 23 -1.05 -19.48 15.50
C ASP A 23 -1.69 -18.11 15.74
N GLY A 24 -2.57 -18.00 16.74
CA GLY A 24 -3.16 -16.73 17.16
C GLY A 24 -4.63 -16.80 17.56
N PRO A 25 -5.30 -15.63 17.73
CA PRO A 25 -6.69 -15.56 18.16
C PRO A 25 -7.65 -15.95 17.02
N VAL A 26 -8.08 -17.23 17.03
CA VAL A 26 -8.99 -17.81 16.02
C VAL A 26 -10.30 -17.03 15.89
N ALA A 27 -10.89 -16.57 17.00
CA ALA A 27 -12.13 -15.79 16.96
C ALA A 27 -11.97 -14.45 16.22
N ALA A 28 -10.81 -13.79 16.38
CA ALA A 28 -10.53 -12.55 15.68
C ALA A 28 -10.28 -12.79 14.18
N ALA A 29 -9.59 -13.88 13.83
CA ALA A 29 -9.44 -14.31 12.44
C ALA A 29 -10.79 -14.59 11.77
N ALA A 30 -11.73 -15.23 12.47
CA ALA A 30 -13.08 -15.46 11.98
C ALA A 30 -13.86 -14.15 11.79
N ALA A 31 -13.73 -13.19 12.71
CA ALA A 31 -14.35 -11.85 12.57
C ALA A 31 -13.77 -11.06 11.38
N ASN A 32 -12.45 -11.17 11.15
CA ASN A 32 -11.80 -10.60 9.97
C ASN A 32 -12.32 -11.24 8.68
N ALA A 33 -12.44 -12.56 8.64
CA ALA A 33 -13.02 -13.28 7.50
C ALA A 33 -14.47 -12.87 7.22
N ALA A 34 -15.29 -12.75 8.26
CA ALA A 34 -16.70 -12.38 8.13
C ALA A 34 -16.91 -10.95 7.59
N SER A 35 -15.96 -10.05 7.85
CA SER A 35 -16.04 -8.63 7.47
C SER A 35 -15.26 -8.26 6.21
N LEU A 36 -14.40 -9.16 5.70
CA LEU A 36 -13.41 -8.87 4.65
C LEU A 36 -14.01 -8.26 3.38
N GLU A 37 -15.18 -8.74 2.95
CA GLU A 37 -15.86 -8.28 1.73
C GLU A 37 -17.11 -7.43 2.01
N THR A 38 -17.58 -7.42 3.27
CA THR A 38 -18.95 -7.00 3.60
C THR A 38 -19.02 -5.86 4.59
N LEU A 39 -17.92 -5.46 5.24
CA LEU A 39 -17.92 -4.36 6.22
C LEU A 39 -18.46 -3.07 5.58
N PRO A 40 -19.57 -2.49 6.06
CA PRO A 40 -20.00 -1.17 5.62
C PRO A 40 -19.19 -0.09 6.35
N TRP A 41 -18.52 0.77 5.59
CA TRP A 41 -17.64 1.82 6.14
C TRP A 41 -17.35 2.91 5.10
N ALA A 42 -16.60 3.95 5.48
CA ALA A 42 -16.30 5.08 4.60
C ALA A 42 -14.91 5.68 4.87
N PRO A 43 -13.81 4.95 4.58
CA PRO A 43 -12.45 5.38 4.91
C PRO A 43 -12.06 6.71 4.24
N PHE A 44 -12.67 7.04 3.10
CA PHE A 44 -12.40 8.25 2.34
C PHE A 44 -13.65 9.13 2.14
N ARG A 45 -14.59 9.10 3.11
CA ARG A 45 -15.88 9.85 3.07
C ARG A 45 -16.84 9.41 1.96
N ARG A 46 -16.56 8.28 1.31
CA ARG A 46 -17.47 7.61 0.38
C ARG A 46 -17.78 6.23 0.95
N PRO A 47 -19.06 5.78 0.93
CA PRO A 47 -19.40 4.43 1.36
C PRO A 47 -18.65 3.38 0.52
N GLU A 48 -18.08 2.41 1.21
CA GLU A 48 -17.40 1.24 0.67
C GLU A 48 -17.92 -0.01 1.39
N SER A 49 -17.75 -1.17 0.75
CA SER A 49 -18.06 -2.48 1.32
C SER A 49 -16.79 -3.32 1.39
N GLY A 50 -16.51 -3.89 2.56
CA GLY A 50 -15.34 -4.73 2.77
C GLY A 50 -14.04 -3.95 2.77
N TRP A 51 -12.97 -4.64 3.14
CA TRP A 51 -11.62 -4.08 3.26
C TRP A 51 -10.55 -4.93 2.57
N ALA A 52 -10.94 -5.92 1.77
CA ALA A 52 -10.05 -6.79 1.00
C ALA A 52 -8.99 -6.02 0.19
N THR A 53 -9.39 -4.93 -0.47
CA THR A 53 -8.50 -4.04 -1.25
C THR A 53 -7.33 -3.49 -0.43
N TYR A 54 -7.50 -3.38 0.89
CA TYR A 54 -6.49 -2.84 1.81
C TYR A 54 -5.66 -3.94 2.50
N ALA A 55 -6.08 -5.21 2.44
CA ALA A 55 -5.51 -6.30 3.23
C ALA A 55 -3.99 -6.46 3.03
N VAL A 56 -3.50 -6.37 1.79
CA VAL A 56 -2.06 -6.48 1.49
C VAL A 56 -1.28 -5.32 2.11
N LYS A 57 -1.80 -4.09 2.02
CA LYS A 57 -1.14 -2.91 2.60
C LYS A 57 -1.16 -2.95 4.13
N ILE A 58 -2.24 -3.46 4.72
CA ILE A 58 -2.34 -3.69 6.16
C ILE A 58 -1.33 -4.75 6.60
N ALA A 59 -1.21 -5.86 5.88
CA ALA A 59 -0.25 -6.92 6.17
C ALA A 59 1.20 -6.39 6.21
N VAL A 60 1.56 -5.50 5.28
CA VAL A 60 2.85 -4.80 5.30
C VAL A 60 2.99 -3.87 6.51
N GLU A 61 1.95 -3.10 6.87
CA GLU A 61 1.98 -2.18 8.01
C GLU A 61 2.15 -2.90 9.36
N ILE A 62 1.55 -4.10 9.51
CA ILE A 62 1.62 -4.90 10.73
C ILE A 62 2.73 -5.95 10.72
N ASP A 63 3.60 -5.92 9.69
CA ASP A 63 4.72 -6.83 9.47
C ASP A 63 4.31 -8.33 9.53
N THR A 64 3.37 -8.71 8.66
CA THR A 64 2.96 -10.11 8.50
C THR A 64 2.91 -10.52 7.03
N ARG A 65 3.19 -11.80 6.80
CA ARG A 65 2.97 -12.46 5.51
C ARG A 65 1.68 -13.29 5.48
N CYS A 66 0.98 -13.36 6.61
CA CYS A 66 -0.23 -14.15 6.75
C CYS A 66 -1.43 -13.45 6.12
N ALA A 67 -2.33 -14.22 5.52
CA ALA A 67 -3.56 -13.69 4.93
C ALA A 67 -4.50 -13.13 6.01
N ALA A 68 -5.29 -12.12 5.65
CA ALA A 68 -6.22 -11.39 6.53
C ALA A 68 -7.13 -12.27 7.40
N VAL A 69 -7.50 -13.44 6.88
CA VAL A 69 -8.44 -14.39 7.49
C VAL A 69 -7.80 -15.40 8.44
N THR A 70 -6.50 -15.26 8.72
CA THR A 70 -5.74 -16.26 9.49
C THR A 70 -5.46 -15.80 10.92
N PRO A 71 -5.32 -16.74 11.88
CA PRO A 71 -4.90 -16.43 13.24
C PRO A 71 -3.60 -15.64 13.32
N GLY A 72 -2.61 -15.95 12.46
CA GLY A 72 -1.33 -15.24 12.44
C GLY A 72 -1.45 -13.77 12.05
N PHE A 73 -2.36 -13.44 11.12
CA PHE A 73 -2.67 -12.04 10.81
C PHE A 73 -3.33 -11.34 12.00
N ALA A 74 -4.31 -11.98 12.63
CA ALA A 74 -5.00 -11.42 13.80
C ALA A 74 -4.04 -11.18 14.97
N ALA A 75 -3.08 -12.08 15.20
CA ALA A 75 -2.04 -11.89 16.21
C ALA A 75 -1.12 -10.71 15.88
N ALA A 76 -0.70 -10.57 14.62
CA ALA A 76 0.11 -9.42 14.18
C ALA A 76 -0.65 -8.09 14.33
N LEU A 77 -1.93 -8.08 13.97
CA LEU A 77 -2.78 -6.91 14.10
C LEU A 77 -2.96 -6.52 15.57
N ALA A 78 -3.18 -7.48 16.48
CA ALA A 78 -3.30 -7.22 17.91
C ALA A 78 -2.01 -6.61 18.49
N ARG A 79 -0.83 -7.11 18.09
CA ARG A 79 0.46 -6.52 18.49
C ARG A 79 0.62 -5.10 17.97
N TRP A 80 0.29 -4.87 16.69
CA TRP A 80 0.36 -3.55 16.09
C TRP A 80 -0.61 -2.57 16.79
N GLN A 81 -1.84 -3.00 17.09
CA GLN A 81 -2.83 -2.21 17.82
C GLN A 81 -2.30 -1.82 19.20
N ALA A 82 -1.76 -2.76 19.98
CA ALA A 82 -1.15 -2.48 21.27
C ALA A 82 -0.03 -1.43 21.17
N ALA A 83 0.88 -1.59 20.19
CA ALA A 83 1.99 -0.67 19.95
C ALA A 83 1.53 0.75 19.59
N HIS A 84 0.32 0.88 19.03
CA HIS A 84 -0.30 2.15 18.65
C HIS A 84 -1.36 2.64 19.64
N ARG A 85 -1.39 2.09 20.86
CA ARG A 85 -2.32 2.47 21.95
C ARG A 85 -3.79 2.28 21.58
N LEU A 86 -4.07 1.28 20.75
CA LEU A 86 -5.40 0.81 20.44
C LEU A 86 -5.71 -0.46 21.25
N PRO A 87 -6.99 -0.81 21.48
CA PRO A 87 -7.36 -2.11 22.01
C PRO A 87 -6.79 -3.25 21.12
N PRO A 88 -6.02 -4.20 21.67
CA PRO A 88 -5.35 -5.24 20.89
C PRO A 88 -6.30 -6.41 20.57
N THR A 89 -7.37 -6.13 19.83
CA THR A 89 -8.42 -7.10 19.51
C THR A 89 -8.00 -8.12 18.46
N GLY A 90 -7.02 -7.77 17.60
CA GLY A 90 -6.67 -8.54 16.42
C GLY A 90 -7.75 -8.52 15.33
N VAL A 91 -8.78 -7.71 15.51
CA VAL A 91 -9.89 -7.52 14.56
C VAL A 91 -9.69 -6.22 13.81
N PHE A 92 -9.88 -6.26 12.49
CA PHE A 92 -9.89 -5.07 11.66
C PHE A 92 -11.12 -4.21 11.97
N ASP A 93 -10.89 -2.91 12.15
CA ASP A 93 -11.95 -1.92 12.29
C ASP A 93 -11.53 -0.56 11.71
N ALA A 94 -12.52 0.33 11.57
CA ALA A 94 -12.33 1.65 11.01
C ALA A 94 -11.40 2.55 11.87
N THR A 95 -11.36 2.33 13.19
CA THR A 95 -10.52 3.11 14.11
C THR A 95 -9.04 2.78 13.89
N GLY A 96 -8.71 1.49 13.82
CA GLY A 96 -7.37 1.02 13.50
C GLY A 96 -6.95 1.44 12.10
N PHE A 97 -7.83 1.32 11.12
CA PHE A 97 -7.54 1.78 9.76
C PHE A 97 -7.27 3.29 9.70
N ALA A 98 -8.00 4.12 10.44
CA ALA A 98 -7.76 5.56 10.46
C ALA A 98 -6.32 5.89 10.90
N VAL A 99 -5.82 5.21 11.95
CA VAL A 99 -4.43 5.37 12.41
C VAL A 99 -3.43 4.92 11.33
N MET A 100 -3.66 3.76 10.69
CA MET A 100 -2.82 3.29 9.58
C MET A 100 -2.80 4.28 8.42
N ASN A 101 -3.97 4.75 7.99
CA ASN A 101 -4.13 5.64 6.86
C ASN A 101 -3.48 7.01 7.10
N THR A 102 -3.56 7.55 8.32
CA THR A 102 -2.82 8.76 8.70
C THR A 102 -1.32 8.55 8.55
N ARG A 103 -0.78 7.43 9.06
CA ARG A 103 0.65 7.11 8.92
C ARG A 103 1.06 6.97 7.46
N TRP A 104 0.29 6.25 6.66
CA TRP A 104 0.55 6.09 5.23
C TRP A 104 0.52 7.42 4.49
N THR A 105 -0.43 8.28 4.83
CA THR A 105 -0.56 9.62 4.24
C THR A 105 0.64 10.50 4.59
N LEU A 106 1.04 10.53 5.86
CA LEU A 106 2.18 11.32 6.33
C LEU A 106 3.52 10.80 5.82
N ALA A 107 3.62 9.51 5.51
CA ALA A 107 4.83 8.91 4.93
C ALA A 107 5.01 9.22 3.43
N ARG A 108 4.04 9.86 2.78
CA ARG A 108 4.14 10.19 1.35
C ARG A 108 5.22 11.25 1.14
N PRO A 109 6.18 11.07 0.21
CA PRO A 109 7.27 12.02 0.00
C PRO A 109 6.81 13.46 -0.24
N PHE A 110 5.68 13.64 -0.94
CA PHE A 110 5.10 14.96 -1.16
C PHE A 110 4.63 15.61 0.15
N VAL A 111 3.94 14.87 1.02
CA VAL A 111 3.44 15.36 2.31
C VAL A 111 4.60 15.70 3.25
N ILE A 112 5.65 14.89 3.26
CA ILE A 112 6.88 15.16 4.00
C ILE A 112 7.52 16.47 3.53
N ALA A 113 7.67 16.65 2.22
CA ALA A 113 8.28 17.86 1.65
C ALA A 113 7.47 19.12 1.99
N THR A 114 6.14 19.09 1.81
CA THR A 114 5.28 20.25 2.11
C THR A 114 5.18 20.55 3.59
N GLY A 115 5.20 19.53 4.46
CA GLY A 115 5.25 19.74 5.91
C GLY A 115 6.53 20.46 6.37
N GLY A 116 7.62 20.37 5.61
CA GLY A 116 8.86 21.12 5.83
C GLY A 116 8.90 22.50 5.14
N GLY A 117 7.79 22.97 4.59
CA GLY A 117 7.69 24.25 3.86
C GLY A 117 8.17 24.19 2.40
N ALA A 118 8.60 23.03 1.91
CA ALA A 118 9.00 22.88 0.51
C ALA A 118 7.79 22.56 -0.37
N CYS A 119 7.63 23.30 -1.47
CA CYS A 119 6.69 22.93 -2.53
C CYS A 119 7.49 22.45 -3.75
N PRO A 120 7.70 21.14 -3.94
CA PRO A 120 8.40 20.64 -5.13
C PRO A 120 7.70 21.17 -6.38
N PRO A 121 8.40 21.76 -7.35
CA PRO A 121 7.76 22.33 -8.53
C PRO A 121 7.03 21.25 -9.35
N PRO A 122 6.01 21.63 -10.14
CA PRO A 122 5.42 20.71 -11.12
C PRO A 122 6.51 20.16 -12.05
N PRO A 123 6.35 18.93 -12.59
CA PRO A 123 7.26 18.43 -13.61
C PRO A 123 7.25 19.37 -14.83
N PRO A 124 8.43 19.69 -15.41
CA PRO A 124 8.49 20.51 -16.62
C PRO A 124 7.83 19.77 -17.80
N PRO A 125 7.32 20.49 -18.83
CA PRO A 125 6.64 19.86 -19.96
C PRO A 125 7.43 18.74 -20.63
N GLY A 126 8.77 18.88 -20.75
CA GLY A 126 9.64 17.85 -21.33
C GLY A 126 9.80 16.58 -20.49
N ALA A 127 9.37 16.59 -19.22
CA ALA A 127 9.35 15.40 -18.35
C ALA A 127 8.01 14.66 -18.38
N LEU A 128 7.01 15.18 -19.10
CA LEU A 128 5.69 14.57 -19.22
C LEU A 128 5.64 13.60 -20.40
N ALA A 129 4.98 12.47 -20.17
CA ALA A 129 4.66 11.49 -21.20
C ALA A 129 3.14 11.30 -21.28
N MET A 130 2.66 11.03 -22.49
CA MET A 130 1.25 10.81 -22.79
C MET A 130 0.87 9.35 -22.54
N ALA A 131 -0.19 9.13 -21.75
CA ALA A 131 -0.86 7.84 -21.71
C ALA A 131 -1.58 7.60 -23.05
N THR A 132 -1.63 6.34 -23.48
CA THR A 132 -2.38 5.96 -24.69
C THR A 132 -3.88 6.01 -24.42
N PRO A 133 -4.73 6.13 -25.46
CA PRO A 133 -6.18 6.08 -25.29
C PRO A 133 -6.68 4.80 -24.58
N ALA A 134 -6.00 3.68 -24.78
CA ALA A 134 -6.30 2.40 -24.12
C ALA A 134 -5.87 2.36 -22.64
N GLU A 135 -4.99 3.27 -22.22
CA GLU A 135 -4.56 3.44 -20.83
C GLU A 135 -5.44 4.45 -20.08
N SER A 136 -6.17 5.33 -20.79
CA SER A 136 -6.96 6.41 -20.19
C SER A 136 -8.43 6.04 -20.00
N TYR A 137 -8.96 6.33 -18.81
CA TYR A 137 -10.39 6.18 -18.54
C TYR A 137 -11.21 7.18 -19.36
N GLY A 138 -12.19 6.68 -20.12
CA GLY A 138 -13.10 7.51 -20.91
C GLY A 138 -12.44 8.29 -22.06
N GLY A 139 -11.31 7.80 -22.59
CA GLY A 139 -10.62 8.43 -23.73
C GLY A 139 -9.94 9.77 -23.40
N LYS A 140 -9.79 10.12 -22.13
CA LYS A 140 -9.15 11.36 -21.68
C LYS A 140 -7.69 11.44 -22.15
N ILE A 141 -7.26 12.64 -22.51
CA ILE A 141 -5.84 12.94 -22.67
C ILE A 141 -5.23 13.06 -21.27
N ILE A 142 -4.35 12.12 -20.91
CA ILE A 142 -3.71 12.09 -19.60
C ILE A 142 -2.19 12.10 -19.76
N GLN A 143 -1.56 13.01 -19.04
CA GLN A 143 -0.11 13.12 -18.93
C GLN A 143 0.34 12.68 -17.54
N LEU A 144 1.51 12.06 -17.45
CA LEU A 144 2.21 11.78 -16.20
C LEU A 144 3.69 12.09 -16.39
N ARG A 145 4.46 12.17 -15.30
CA ARG A 145 5.92 12.06 -15.44
C ARG A 145 6.28 10.76 -16.19
N GLY A 146 7.28 10.83 -17.06
CA GLY A 146 7.66 9.69 -17.90
C GLY A 146 8.01 8.43 -17.10
N ASP A 147 8.75 8.58 -16.00
CA ASP A 147 9.09 7.48 -15.10
C ASP A 147 7.88 6.87 -14.39
N ALA A 148 6.92 7.69 -13.95
CA ALA A 148 5.67 7.24 -13.36
C ALA A 148 4.82 6.45 -14.36
N LEU A 149 4.73 6.90 -15.62
CA LEU A 149 4.00 6.16 -16.66
C LEU A 149 4.68 4.81 -16.98
N LEU A 150 6.02 4.75 -16.99
CA LEU A 150 6.75 3.50 -17.17
C LEU A 150 6.53 2.54 -16.00
N ALA A 151 6.58 3.04 -14.76
CA ALA A 151 6.29 2.24 -13.57
C ALA A 151 4.86 1.69 -13.60
N TYR A 152 3.89 2.51 -13.98
CA TYR A 152 2.49 2.11 -14.15
C TYR A 152 2.33 0.99 -15.17
N ARG A 153 2.99 1.08 -16.33
CA ARG A 153 2.95 0.04 -17.37
C ARG A 153 3.50 -1.29 -16.87
N ARG A 154 4.60 -1.28 -16.11
CA ARG A 154 5.16 -2.48 -15.47
C ARG A 154 4.18 -3.08 -14.46
N LEU A 155 3.57 -2.26 -13.61
CA LEU A 155 2.54 -2.70 -12.67
C LEU A 155 1.35 -3.34 -13.39
N ARG A 156 0.82 -2.68 -14.42
CA ARG A 156 -0.31 -3.19 -15.21
C ARG A 156 0.02 -4.50 -15.92
N ALA A 157 1.24 -4.64 -16.45
CA ALA A 157 1.70 -5.88 -17.08
C ALA A 157 1.82 -7.03 -16.06
N ALA A 158 2.43 -6.78 -14.91
CA ALA A 158 2.56 -7.77 -13.84
C ALA A 158 1.18 -8.22 -13.32
N ALA A 159 0.29 -7.27 -13.02
CA ALA A 159 -1.05 -7.58 -12.55
C ALA A 159 -1.86 -8.40 -13.57
N ARG A 160 -1.73 -8.12 -14.87
CA ARG A 160 -2.41 -8.90 -15.93
C ARG A 160 -1.83 -10.29 -16.15
N ALA A 161 -0.59 -10.55 -15.70
CA ALA A 161 -0.01 -11.88 -15.74
C ALA A 161 -0.52 -12.79 -14.60
N GLU A 162 -1.00 -12.19 -13.51
CA GLU A 162 -1.46 -12.91 -12.31
C GLU A 162 -2.98 -13.00 -12.20
N LEU A 163 -3.70 -11.99 -12.71
CA LEU A 163 -5.14 -11.90 -12.59
C LEU A 163 -5.84 -12.61 -13.75
N PRO A 164 -6.99 -13.26 -13.51
CA PRO A 164 -7.84 -13.74 -14.60
C PRO A 164 -8.32 -12.56 -15.47
N PRO A 165 -8.74 -12.82 -16.72
CA PRO A 165 -9.41 -11.81 -17.52
C PRO A 165 -10.57 -11.17 -16.74
N GLY A 166 -10.55 -9.85 -16.64
CA GLY A 166 -11.52 -9.07 -15.88
C GLY A 166 -12.03 -7.87 -16.67
N ASP A 167 -12.65 -6.93 -15.97
CA ASP A 167 -13.17 -5.70 -16.56
C ASP A 167 -12.08 -4.98 -17.39
N PRO A 168 -12.31 -4.64 -18.67
CA PRO A 168 -11.35 -3.92 -19.50
C PRO A 168 -10.96 -2.54 -18.96
N ASP A 169 -11.78 -1.94 -18.08
CA ASP A 169 -11.50 -0.68 -17.39
C ASP A 169 -10.58 -0.85 -16.18
N THR A 170 -10.30 -2.09 -15.76
CA THR A 170 -9.33 -2.38 -14.70
C THR A 170 -7.95 -1.90 -15.13
N PHE A 171 -7.34 -1.07 -14.27
CA PHE A 171 -6.10 -0.36 -14.58
C PHE A 171 -6.24 0.59 -15.78
N ARG A 172 -7.31 1.39 -15.82
CA ARG A 172 -7.31 2.64 -16.58
C ARG A 172 -6.97 3.81 -15.67
N ILE A 173 -6.19 4.75 -16.20
CA ILE A 173 -5.78 5.95 -15.50
C ILE A 173 -6.97 6.91 -15.50
N PHE A 174 -7.42 7.29 -14.31
CA PHE A 174 -8.56 8.21 -14.17
C PHE A 174 -8.14 9.68 -14.21
N SER A 175 -6.95 9.99 -13.69
CA SER A 175 -6.39 11.34 -13.58
C SER A 175 -4.86 11.30 -13.57
N GLY A 176 -4.22 12.38 -13.98
CA GLY A 176 -2.77 12.54 -14.01
C GLY A 176 -2.36 13.99 -13.75
N TYR A 177 -1.31 14.43 -14.42
CA TYR A 177 -0.81 15.80 -14.39
C TYR A 177 -1.93 16.82 -14.69
N ARG A 178 -1.92 17.93 -13.95
CA ARG A 178 -2.77 19.11 -14.15
C ARG A 178 -1.88 20.29 -14.49
N ALA A 179 -2.42 21.28 -15.21
CA ALA A 179 -1.67 22.46 -15.63
C ALA A 179 -0.94 23.14 -14.45
N PRO A 180 0.22 23.80 -14.68
CA PRO A 180 1.09 24.31 -13.62
C PRO A 180 0.42 25.26 -12.63
N ASP A 181 -0.53 26.06 -13.10
CA ASP A 181 -1.34 26.96 -12.29
C ASP A 181 -2.23 26.18 -11.31
N ALA A 182 -2.93 25.15 -11.78
CA ALA A 182 -3.74 24.26 -10.95
C ALA A 182 -2.87 23.41 -10.00
N ASP A 183 -1.66 23.03 -10.43
CA ASP A 183 -0.72 22.28 -9.60
C ASP A 183 -0.06 23.16 -8.54
N GLY A 184 0.22 24.44 -8.83
CA GLY A 184 0.79 25.39 -7.86
C GLY A 184 -0.13 25.71 -6.68
N LEU A 185 -1.46 25.61 -6.88
CA LEU A 185 -2.44 25.76 -5.80
C LEU A 185 -2.32 24.67 -4.71
N ARG A 186 -1.66 23.54 -5.00
CA ARG A 186 -1.51 22.42 -4.04
C ARG A 186 -0.68 22.76 -2.80
N CYS A 187 0.02 23.90 -2.82
CA CYS A 187 0.91 24.35 -1.76
C CYS A 187 0.40 25.61 -1.04
N LEU A 188 -0.83 26.03 -1.31
CA LEU A 188 -1.49 27.17 -0.63
C LEU A 188 -2.36 26.72 0.56
N VAL A 189 -2.29 25.43 0.93
CA VAL A 189 -3.05 24.79 2.02
C VAL A 189 -2.13 24.29 3.12
#